data_AF-A0A2G9QJ21-F1
#
_entry.id   AF-A0A2G9QJ21-F1
#
_cell.length_a   1.000
_cell.length_b   1.000
_cell.length_c   1.000
_cell.angle_alpha   90.00
_cell.angle_beta   90.00
_cell.angle_gamma   90.00
#
_symmetry.space_group_name_H-M   'P 1'
#
loop_
_entity.id
_entity.type
_entity.pdbx_description
1 polymer ?
#
loop_
_entity_poly.entity_id
_entity_poly.type
_entity_poly.pdbx_seq_one_letter_code
_entity_poly.pdbx_strand_id
1 'polypeptide(L)'
;MVHLTVTPESALAVEQVKIKAWGLPPHQIVTIRAWLKDDRGEMFYSRAFYRSDNEGKVDLQQSPATGGDYHGVHPMGLFWSLKPVTPYFRLIKRDVMESPFEIHLELYGQLELNAMPECSPNATACLRRWYVAPGVQRLQVREGRLRGTLFIPPGKNLLLCEGPFQGVIDLFGGSGGLIEYRSSLLASCGFATLALAYFAYEDLPKTFDYLDLKYFEEAAQFLSSHPK
;
A
#
# COMPACT_ATOMS: atom_id res chain seq x y z
N MET A 1 26.25 18.95 0.94
CA MET A 1 25.39 18.30 -0.07
C MET A 1 24.05 18.05 0.60
N VAL A 2 22.94 18.24 -0.11
CA VAL A 2 21.59 18.01 0.44
C VAL A 2 21.27 16.53 0.32
N HIS A 3 20.68 15.94 1.36
CA HIS A 3 20.32 14.54 1.40
C HIS A 3 18.85 14.37 1.78
N LEU A 4 18.23 13.33 1.22
CA LEU A 4 16.90 12.85 1.56
C LEU A 4 16.99 11.34 1.69
N THR A 5 16.47 10.76 2.78
CA THR A 5 16.43 9.31 2.97
C THR A 5 15.09 8.84 3.47
N VAL A 6 14.83 7.57 3.22
CA VAL A 6 13.73 6.80 3.77
C VAL A 6 14.29 5.51 4.36
N THR A 7 13.82 5.11 5.54
CA THR A 7 14.32 3.90 6.20
C THR A 7 13.16 3.14 6.85
N PRO A 8 13.02 1.83 6.57
CA PRO A 8 13.75 1.08 5.53
C PRO A 8 13.36 1.53 4.10
N GLU A 9 14.20 1.21 3.10
CA GLU A 9 13.92 1.48 1.67
C GLU A 9 12.94 0.48 1.05
N SER A 10 12.64 -0.60 1.77
CA SER A 10 11.64 -1.60 1.39
C SER A 10 10.86 -2.02 2.63
N ALA A 11 9.53 -1.99 2.54
CA ALA A 11 8.63 -2.32 3.64
C ALA A 11 7.27 -2.78 3.12
N LEU A 12 6.47 -3.45 3.95
CA LEU A 12 5.08 -3.73 3.64
C LEU A 12 4.25 -2.44 3.64
N ALA A 13 3.18 -2.40 2.84
CA ALA A 13 2.29 -1.24 2.72
C ALA A 13 1.65 -0.80 4.05
N VAL A 14 1.65 -1.67 5.06
CA VAL A 14 1.12 -1.40 6.41
C VAL A 14 2.18 -0.97 7.43
N GLU A 15 3.47 -1.10 7.11
CA GLU A 15 4.56 -0.78 8.03
C GLU A 15 4.92 0.71 8.01
N GLN A 16 5.44 1.24 9.12
CA GLN A 16 5.92 2.62 9.16
C GLN A 16 7.32 2.75 8.56
N VAL A 17 7.59 3.91 7.97
CA VAL A 17 8.94 4.29 7.49
C VAL A 17 9.34 5.64 8.09
N LYS A 18 10.63 5.90 8.15
CA LYS A 18 11.20 7.15 8.65
C LYS A 18 11.79 7.92 7.48
N ILE A 19 11.32 9.15 7.27
CA ILE A 19 11.81 10.04 6.22
C ILE A 19 12.57 11.19 6.88
N LYS A 20 13.79 11.44 6.42
CA LYS A 20 14.65 12.51 6.93
C LYS A 20 15.35 13.23 5.79
N ALA A 21 15.55 14.53 5.95
CA ALA A 21 16.38 15.35 5.08
C ALA A 21 17.41 16.13 5.90
N TRP A 22 18.59 16.36 5.35
CA TRP A 22 19.64 17.16 6.00
C TRP A 22 20.59 17.81 4.98
N GLY A 23 21.46 18.69 5.49
CA GLY A 23 22.37 19.48 4.66
C GLY A 23 21.67 20.69 4.01
N LEU A 24 20.51 21.08 4.54
CA LEU A 24 19.78 22.28 4.15
C LEU A 24 20.34 23.50 4.91
N PRO A 25 20.25 24.72 4.37
CA PRO A 25 20.37 25.93 5.16
C PRO A 25 19.43 25.92 6.40
N PRO A 26 19.86 26.45 7.56
CA PRO A 26 19.00 26.57 8.73
C PRO A 26 17.74 27.39 8.46
N HIS A 27 16.60 26.97 9.00
CA HIS A 27 15.29 27.62 8.86
C HIS A 27 14.78 27.81 7.42
N GLN A 28 15.34 27.08 6.46
CA GLN A 28 14.88 27.09 5.08
C GLN A 28 13.51 26.43 4.96
N ILE A 29 12.65 27.02 4.15
CA ILE A 29 11.39 26.39 3.74
C ILE A 29 11.69 25.41 2.59
N VAL A 30 11.26 24.17 2.76
CA VAL A 30 11.44 23.10 1.78
C VAL A 30 10.12 22.41 1.47
N THR A 31 10.03 21.80 0.29
CA THR A 31 8.94 20.90 -0.08
C THR A 31 9.46 19.48 -0.13
N ILE A 32 8.76 18.57 0.54
CA ILE A 32 8.96 17.13 0.34
C ILE A 32 7.73 16.60 -0.38
N ARG A 33 7.95 16.00 -1.55
CA ARG A 33 6.94 15.43 -2.42
C ARG A 33 7.10 13.91 -2.45
N ALA A 34 5.98 13.19 -2.44
CA ALA A 34 5.94 11.76 -2.71
C ALA A 34 5.09 11.52 -3.96
N TRP A 35 5.50 10.61 -4.82
CA TRP A 35 4.70 10.19 -5.96
C TRP A 35 4.93 8.74 -6.34
N LEU A 36 3.96 8.15 -7.03
CA LEU A 36 4.05 6.81 -7.61
C LEU A 36 3.17 6.71 -8.86
N LYS A 37 3.42 5.67 -9.66
CA LYS A 37 2.49 5.21 -10.70
C LYS A 37 1.84 3.92 -10.25
N ASP A 38 0.52 3.81 -10.39
CA ASP A 38 -0.20 2.57 -10.11
C ASP A 38 0.02 1.52 -11.21
N ASP A 39 -0.57 0.34 -11.05
CA ASP A 39 -0.43 -0.76 -12.03
C ASP A 39 -1.09 -0.45 -13.40
N ARG A 40 -1.83 0.67 -13.53
CA ARG A 40 -2.35 1.18 -14.81
C ARG A 40 -1.49 2.31 -15.39
N GLY A 41 -0.45 2.73 -14.69
CA GLY A 41 0.39 3.87 -15.05
C GLY A 41 -0.17 5.23 -14.60
N GLU A 42 -1.26 5.25 -13.83
CA GLU A 42 -1.85 6.50 -13.32
C GLU A 42 -1.00 7.07 -12.20
N MET A 43 -0.72 8.37 -12.27
CA MET A 43 0.14 9.02 -11.29
C MET A 43 -0.65 9.50 -10.08
N PHE A 44 -0.12 9.20 -8.90
CA PHE A 44 -0.56 9.75 -7.62
C PHE A 44 0.59 10.52 -6.99
N TYR A 45 0.27 11.63 -6.31
CA TYR A 45 1.26 12.42 -5.61
C TYR A 45 0.69 13.03 -4.34
N SER A 46 1.58 13.45 -3.46
CA SER A 46 1.30 14.31 -2.32
C SER A 46 2.52 15.19 -2.06
N ARG A 47 2.32 16.27 -1.31
CA ARG A 47 3.40 17.12 -0.85
C ARG A 47 3.09 17.74 0.49
N ALA A 48 4.15 18.02 1.23
CA ALA A 48 4.09 18.83 2.42
C ALA A 48 5.28 19.78 2.47
N PHE A 49 5.04 20.94 3.09
CA PHE A 49 6.03 21.96 3.31
C PHE A 49 6.59 21.83 4.72
N TYR A 50 7.90 22.00 4.86
CA TYR A 50 8.60 21.94 6.12
C TYR A 50 9.55 23.11 6.25
N ARG A 51 9.97 23.37 7.48
CA ARG A 51 11.07 24.28 7.79
C ARG A 51 12.19 23.48 8.44
N SER A 52 13.42 23.61 7.93
CA SER A 52 14.59 22.98 8.55
C SER A 52 14.89 23.58 9.93
N ASP A 53 15.46 22.77 10.81
CA ASP A 53 15.92 23.21 12.12
C ASP A 53 17.24 24.02 12.06
N ASN A 54 17.80 24.34 13.23
CA ASN A 54 19.07 25.08 13.35
C ASN A 54 20.26 24.35 12.72
N GLU A 55 20.17 23.03 12.60
CA GLU A 55 21.21 22.17 12.03
C GLU A 55 20.95 21.87 10.55
N GLY A 56 19.90 22.44 9.96
CA GLY A 56 19.57 22.21 8.56
C GLY A 56 18.92 20.85 8.30
N LYS A 57 18.17 20.32 9.27
CA LYS A 57 17.52 19.00 9.20
C LYS A 57 16.01 19.11 9.21
N VAL A 58 15.35 18.13 8.59
CA VAL A 58 13.92 17.86 8.68
C VAL A 58 13.74 16.38 8.97
N ASP A 59 13.10 16.07 10.10
CA ASP A 59 12.71 14.70 10.47
C ASP A 59 11.19 14.64 10.54
N LEU A 60 10.54 13.89 9.64
CA LEU A 60 9.08 13.83 9.56
C LEU A 60 8.43 13.26 10.82
N GLN A 61 9.20 12.63 11.72
CA GLN A 61 8.68 12.17 13.01
C GLN A 61 8.48 13.30 14.04
N GLN A 62 9.13 14.46 13.81
CA GLN A 62 9.23 15.54 14.79
C GLN A 62 8.86 16.90 14.19
N SER A 63 9.21 17.10 12.93
CA SER A 63 9.03 18.36 12.21
C SER A 63 7.58 18.47 11.74
N PRO A 64 6.82 19.48 12.16
CA PRO A 64 5.46 19.66 11.69
C PRO A 64 5.47 20.11 10.22
N ALA A 65 4.60 19.51 9.41
CA ALA A 65 4.28 20.06 8.11
C ALA A 65 3.59 21.42 8.31
N THR A 66 4.12 22.47 7.69
CA THR A 66 3.56 23.83 7.78
C THR A 66 2.40 24.05 6.81
N GLY A 67 2.22 23.16 5.84
CA GLY A 67 1.13 23.17 4.86
C GLY A 67 1.39 22.19 3.72
N GLY A 68 0.60 22.32 2.64
CA GLY A 68 0.59 21.38 1.52
C GLY A 68 -0.69 20.55 1.56
N ASP A 69 -0.58 19.25 1.35
CA ASP A 69 -1.71 18.32 1.40
C ASP A 69 -2.11 17.92 2.83
N TYR A 70 -1.30 18.30 3.82
CA TYR A 70 -1.60 18.15 5.24
C TYR A 70 -0.80 19.15 6.09
N HIS A 71 -1.13 19.25 7.38
CA HIS A 71 -0.48 20.14 8.35
C HIS A 71 -0.26 19.40 9.68
N GLY A 72 0.83 19.70 10.40
CA GLY A 72 1.16 19.09 11.68
C GLY A 72 2.14 17.91 11.58
N VAL A 73 2.40 17.24 12.71
CA VAL A 73 3.35 16.13 12.78
C VAL A 73 2.68 14.82 12.37
N HIS A 74 2.80 14.48 11.09
CA HIS A 74 2.27 13.25 10.51
C HIS A 74 3.39 12.50 9.77
N PRO A 75 4.07 11.53 10.42
CA PRO A 75 5.23 10.85 9.82
C PRO A 75 4.89 10.12 8.52
N MET A 76 3.68 9.56 8.44
CA MET A 76 3.14 8.89 7.25
C MET A 76 2.24 9.80 6.39
N GLY A 77 2.28 11.11 6.64
CA GLY A 77 1.49 12.15 5.97
C GLY A 77 1.49 12.03 4.46
N LEU A 78 2.68 11.94 3.87
CA LEU A 78 2.86 11.84 2.42
C LEU A 78 2.18 10.61 1.81
N PHE A 79 1.94 9.53 2.57
CA PHE A 79 1.36 8.30 2.01
C PHE A 79 -0.16 8.33 1.99
N TRP A 80 -0.79 8.69 3.11
CA TRP A 80 -2.26 8.71 3.18
C TRP A 80 -2.87 9.92 2.46
N SER A 81 -2.09 10.97 2.22
CA SER A 81 -2.52 12.16 1.47
C SER A 81 -2.26 12.06 -0.04
N LEU A 82 -1.79 10.91 -0.54
CA LEU A 82 -1.66 10.67 -1.98
C LEU A 82 -3.01 10.89 -2.67
N LYS A 83 -2.99 11.72 -3.71
CA LYS A 83 -4.14 12.03 -4.55
C LYS A 83 -3.77 11.85 -6.03
N PRO A 84 -4.74 11.49 -6.89
CA PRO A 84 -4.44 11.28 -8.29
C PRO A 84 -4.13 12.62 -8.99
N VAL A 85 -3.24 12.58 -9.99
CA VAL A 85 -3.07 13.71 -10.91
C VAL A 85 -4.29 13.84 -11.81
N THR A 86 -4.75 12.72 -12.37
CA THR A 86 -5.98 12.65 -13.16
C THR A 86 -7.19 12.53 -12.23
N PRO A 87 -8.16 13.46 -12.23
CA PRO A 87 -9.32 13.39 -11.34
C PRO A 87 -10.08 12.06 -11.42
N TYR A 88 -10.71 11.67 -10.31
CA TYR A 88 -11.57 10.49 -10.17
C TYR A 88 -10.88 9.12 -10.27
N PHE A 89 -9.55 9.07 -10.33
CA PHE A 89 -8.82 7.81 -10.22
C PHE A 89 -8.62 7.39 -8.76
N ARG A 90 -8.90 6.11 -8.49
CA ARG A 90 -8.61 5.46 -7.20
C ARG A 90 -7.32 4.66 -7.30
N LEU A 91 -6.43 4.82 -6.33
CA LEU A 91 -5.23 4.01 -6.21
C LEU A 91 -5.63 2.58 -5.82
N ILE A 92 -5.27 1.60 -6.66
CA ILE A 92 -5.59 0.19 -6.44
C ILE A 92 -4.35 -0.63 -6.79
N LYS A 93 -3.86 -1.44 -5.86
CA LYS A 93 -2.87 -2.49 -6.17
C LYS A 93 -3.61 -3.70 -6.73
N ARG A 94 -3.23 -4.16 -7.91
CA ARG A 94 -3.83 -5.32 -8.57
C ARG A 94 -2.89 -6.51 -8.51
N ASP A 95 -1.65 -6.32 -8.92
CA ASP A 95 -0.61 -7.33 -8.78
C ASP A 95 -0.01 -7.23 -7.39
N VAL A 96 -0.36 -8.16 -6.50
CA VAL A 96 0.10 -8.14 -5.11
C VAL A 96 1.38 -8.96 -4.89
N MET A 97 1.76 -9.82 -5.84
CA MET A 97 2.84 -10.80 -5.66
C MET A 97 4.16 -10.36 -6.29
N GLU A 98 4.12 -9.85 -7.51
CA GLU A 98 5.34 -9.70 -8.31
C GLU A 98 5.94 -8.30 -8.21
N SER A 99 5.11 -7.28 -7.93
CA SER A 99 5.55 -5.88 -7.96
C SER A 99 5.16 -5.09 -6.69
N PRO A 100 6.09 -4.32 -6.11
CA PRO A 100 5.76 -3.32 -5.10
C PRO A 100 5.21 -2.05 -5.77
N PHE A 101 4.62 -1.15 -4.98
CA PHE A 101 4.57 0.25 -5.40
C PHE A 101 5.94 0.90 -5.14
N GLU A 102 6.54 1.45 -6.20
CA GLU A 102 7.74 2.28 -6.10
C GLU A 102 7.32 3.72 -5.84
N ILE A 103 7.56 4.17 -4.61
CA ILE A 103 7.27 5.53 -4.16
C ILE A 103 8.55 6.35 -4.24
N HIS A 104 8.53 7.36 -5.09
CA HIS A 104 9.61 8.30 -5.26
C HIS A 104 9.40 9.48 -4.32
N LEU A 105 10.42 9.79 -3.53
CA LEU A 105 10.47 10.95 -2.66
C LEU A 105 11.41 11.98 -3.26
N GLU A 106 10.99 13.24 -3.26
CA GLU A 106 11.70 14.36 -3.83
C GLU A 106 11.77 15.51 -2.83
N LEU A 107 12.94 16.12 -2.71
CA LEU A 107 13.18 17.27 -1.86
C LEU A 107 13.49 18.49 -2.73
N TYR A 108 12.73 19.56 -2.52
CA TYR A 108 12.94 20.86 -3.15
C TYR A 108 13.29 21.90 -2.08
N GLY A 109 14.34 22.67 -2.30
CA GLY A 109 14.80 23.77 -1.44
C GLY A 109 13.94 25.03 -1.51
N GLN A 110 12.70 24.90 -1.98
CA GLN A 110 11.72 25.96 -2.16
C GLN A 110 10.30 25.40 -2.02
N LEU A 111 9.32 26.30 -1.96
CA LEU A 111 7.91 25.93 -2.07
C LEU A 111 7.61 25.51 -3.51
N GLU A 112 7.14 24.27 -3.67
CA GLU A 112 6.72 23.74 -4.97
C GLU A 112 5.21 23.49 -4.96
N LEU A 113 4.51 24.29 -5.78
CA LEU A 113 3.04 24.32 -5.84
C LEU A 113 2.48 23.58 -7.06
N ASN A 114 3.33 23.14 -7.99
CA ASN A 114 2.91 22.36 -9.13
C ASN A 114 2.74 20.88 -8.78
N ALA A 115 1.69 20.25 -9.32
CA ALA A 115 1.49 18.80 -9.19
C ALA A 115 2.64 18.02 -9.84
N MET A 116 3.14 18.59 -10.94
CA MET A 116 4.26 18.12 -11.75
C MET A 116 5.32 19.24 -11.77
N PRO A 117 6.33 19.16 -10.90
CA PRO A 117 7.41 20.14 -10.89
C PRO A 117 8.21 20.08 -12.19
N GLU A 118 8.57 21.24 -12.74
CA GLU A 118 9.47 21.34 -13.90
C GLU A 118 10.94 21.36 -13.49
N CYS A 119 11.22 21.82 -12.26
CA CYS A 119 12.58 21.89 -11.73
C CYS A 119 13.06 20.52 -11.23
N SER A 120 14.37 20.28 -11.31
CA SER A 120 14.97 19.08 -10.75
C SER A 120 15.00 19.14 -9.21
N PRO A 121 14.72 18.03 -8.52
CA PRO A 121 14.80 17.97 -7.07
C PRO A 121 16.26 18.10 -6.59
N ASN A 122 16.45 18.68 -5.40
CA ASN A 122 17.77 18.80 -4.76
C ASN A 122 18.30 17.46 -4.23
N ALA A 123 17.40 16.56 -3.85
CA ALA A 123 17.70 15.18 -3.46
C ALA A 123 16.49 14.29 -3.72
N THR A 124 16.74 13.00 -3.93
CA THR A 124 15.69 11.99 -4.14
C THR A 124 15.95 10.76 -3.30
N ALA A 125 14.88 10.03 -2.99
CA ALA A 125 14.95 8.69 -2.41
C ALA A 125 13.84 7.82 -3.02
N CYS A 126 14.00 6.49 -2.97
CA CYS A 126 12.99 5.56 -3.45
C CYS A 126 12.61 4.59 -2.33
N LEU A 127 11.32 4.31 -2.20
CA LEU A 127 10.75 3.37 -1.24
C LEU A 127 9.92 2.34 -1.98
N ARG A 128 10.19 1.06 -1.74
CA ARG A 128 9.38 -0.06 -2.24
C ARG A 128 8.35 -0.46 -1.20
N ARG A 129 7.07 -0.38 -1.55
CA ARG A 129 5.94 -0.81 -0.71
C ARG A 129 5.34 -2.10 -1.22
N TRP A 130 5.63 -3.18 -0.53
CA TRP A 130 5.11 -4.51 -0.85
C TRP A 130 3.72 -4.73 -0.28
N TYR A 131 2.88 -5.46 -1.02
CA TYR A 131 1.54 -5.85 -0.56
C TYR A 131 1.48 -7.29 -0.05
N VAL A 132 2.61 -7.97 -0.01
CA VAL A 132 2.75 -9.33 0.48
C VAL A 132 4.11 -9.50 1.15
N ALA A 133 4.17 -10.20 2.28
CA ALA A 133 5.40 -10.55 2.95
C ALA A 133 6.09 -11.75 2.26
N PRO A 134 7.42 -11.83 2.33
CA PRO A 134 8.15 -13.00 1.87
C PRO A 134 7.59 -14.30 2.47
N GLY A 135 7.35 -15.29 1.61
CA GLY A 135 6.90 -16.63 2.02
C GLY A 135 5.39 -16.81 2.19
N VAL A 136 4.58 -15.74 2.07
CA VAL A 136 3.12 -15.90 1.96
C VAL A 136 2.81 -16.66 0.66
N GLN A 137 2.01 -17.73 0.77
CA GLN A 137 1.57 -18.52 -0.36
C GLN A 137 0.29 -17.93 -0.93
N ARG A 138 0.21 -17.77 -2.26
CA ARG A 138 -1.00 -17.38 -2.98
C ARG A 138 -1.56 -18.59 -3.71
N LEU A 139 -2.75 -19.05 -3.33
CA LEU A 139 -3.42 -20.20 -3.91
C LEU A 139 -4.73 -19.76 -4.58
N GLN A 140 -4.83 -19.96 -5.89
CA GLN A 140 -6.08 -19.71 -6.60
C GLN A 140 -7.14 -20.74 -6.18
N VAL A 141 -8.32 -20.28 -5.77
CA VAL A 141 -9.45 -21.13 -5.37
C VAL A 141 -10.44 -21.26 -6.51
N ARG A 142 -10.64 -22.50 -6.97
CA ARG A 142 -11.67 -22.91 -7.92
C ARG A 142 -12.39 -24.18 -7.45
N GLU A 143 -12.85 -24.16 -6.21
CA GLU A 143 -13.53 -25.29 -5.57
C GLU A 143 -15.04 -25.20 -5.80
N GLY A 144 -15.61 -26.15 -6.55
CA GLY A 144 -17.01 -26.06 -6.98
C GLY A 144 -17.30 -24.72 -7.67
N ARG A 145 -18.28 -23.97 -7.14
CA ARG A 145 -18.63 -22.62 -7.62
C ARG A 145 -17.83 -21.49 -6.96
N LEU A 146 -17.02 -21.77 -5.95
CA LEU A 146 -16.22 -20.75 -5.27
C LEU A 146 -15.12 -20.22 -6.20
N ARG A 147 -14.96 -18.90 -6.21
CA ARG A 147 -13.89 -18.22 -6.95
C ARG A 147 -13.24 -17.19 -6.04
N GLY A 148 -11.93 -17.31 -5.89
CA GLY A 148 -11.18 -16.44 -5.01
C GLY A 148 -9.71 -16.81 -4.96
N THR A 149 -9.02 -16.23 -3.99
CA THR A 149 -7.61 -16.49 -3.73
C THR A 149 -7.39 -16.65 -2.24
N LEU A 150 -6.83 -17.78 -1.84
CA LEU A 150 -6.41 -18.06 -0.48
C LEU A 150 -4.96 -17.66 -0.31
N PHE A 151 -4.70 -16.76 0.63
CA PHE A 151 -3.36 -16.43 1.08
C PHE A 151 -3.05 -17.14 2.38
N ILE A 152 -1.92 -17.84 2.44
CA ILE A 152 -1.48 -18.58 3.61
C ILE A 152 -0.17 -17.96 4.11
N PRO A 153 -0.07 -17.55 5.39
CA PRO A 153 1.14 -17.00 5.95
C PRO A 153 2.33 -17.98 5.83
N PRO A 154 3.58 -17.48 5.77
CA PRO A 154 4.73 -18.33 6.03
C PRO A 154 4.58 -18.88 7.45
N GLY A 155 4.68 -20.20 7.62
CA GLY A 155 4.72 -20.80 8.96
C GLY A 155 5.81 -20.16 9.82
N LYS A 156 5.72 -20.28 11.14
CA LYS A 156 6.69 -19.67 12.08
C LYS A 156 8.15 -20.10 11.84
N ASN A 157 8.36 -21.23 11.14
CA ASN A 157 9.65 -21.64 10.60
C ASN A 157 9.59 -21.70 9.06
N LEU A 158 10.56 -21.08 8.38
CA LEU A 158 10.70 -21.08 6.91
C LEU A 158 10.80 -22.50 6.29
N LEU A 159 11.04 -23.54 7.11
CA LEU A 159 11.17 -24.93 6.70
C LEU A 159 9.88 -25.75 6.89
N LEU A 160 8.92 -25.27 7.71
CA LEU A 160 7.68 -25.99 8.03
C LEU A 160 6.53 -24.99 8.19
N CYS A 161 5.52 -25.09 7.31
CA CYS A 161 4.24 -24.38 7.43
C CYS A 161 3.45 -24.92 8.65
N GLU A 162 3.92 -24.66 9.86
CA GLU A 162 3.36 -25.25 11.07
C GLU A 162 2.35 -24.32 11.75
N GLY A 163 1.09 -24.61 11.48
CA GLY A 163 -0.04 -24.19 12.28
C GLY A 163 -1.32 -24.16 11.45
N PRO A 164 -2.48 -24.51 12.04
CA PRO A 164 -3.71 -23.89 11.61
C PRO A 164 -3.64 -22.40 11.96
N PHE A 165 -3.81 -21.53 10.98
CA PHE A 165 -3.91 -20.09 11.11
C PHE A 165 -5.37 -19.70 11.37
N GLN A 166 -5.58 -18.52 11.95
CA GLN A 166 -6.93 -17.97 12.03
C GLN A 166 -7.41 -17.60 10.62
N GLY A 167 -8.53 -18.19 10.21
CA GLY A 167 -9.16 -17.97 8.91
C GLY A 167 -9.97 -16.68 8.86
N VAL A 168 -9.79 -15.88 7.80
CA VAL A 168 -10.58 -14.68 7.51
C VAL A 168 -11.09 -14.74 6.08
N ILE A 169 -12.40 -14.53 5.88
CA ILE A 169 -12.96 -14.27 4.55
C ILE A 169 -12.96 -12.76 4.32
N ASP A 170 -12.33 -12.35 3.23
CA ASP A 170 -12.19 -10.96 2.82
C ASP A 170 -13.13 -10.66 1.64
N LEU A 171 -14.07 -9.74 1.87
CA LEU A 171 -15.08 -9.35 0.89
C LEU A 171 -14.96 -7.86 0.56
N PHE A 172 -14.83 -7.55 -0.72
CA PHE A 172 -14.97 -6.20 -1.23
C PHE A 172 -16.41 -5.90 -1.66
N GLY A 173 -16.74 -4.62 -1.81
CA GLY A 173 -18.09 -4.16 -2.16
C GLY A 173 -18.44 -4.28 -3.65
N GLY A 174 -19.35 -3.41 -4.11
CA GLY A 174 -20.00 -3.50 -5.42
C GLY A 174 -19.15 -3.22 -6.67
N SER A 175 -17.82 -3.30 -6.62
CA SER A 175 -16.99 -3.21 -7.83
C SER A 175 -17.01 -4.49 -8.66
N GLY A 176 -17.35 -5.62 -8.03
CA GLY A 176 -17.17 -6.95 -8.62
C GLY A 176 -15.70 -7.29 -8.81
N GLY A 177 -15.44 -8.42 -9.46
CA GLY A 177 -14.07 -8.91 -9.66
C GLY A 177 -13.49 -9.53 -8.40
N LEU A 178 -12.17 -9.73 -8.43
CA LEU A 178 -11.38 -10.21 -7.30
C LEU A 178 -10.33 -9.17 -6.92
N ILE A 179 -10.33 -8.76 -5.65
CA ILE A 179 -9.40 -7.77 -5.11
C ILE A 179 -8.62 -8.42 -3.97
N GLU A 180 -7.29 -8.45 -4.10
CA GLU A 180 -6.45 -9.30 -3.26
C GLU A 180 -5.61 -8.54 -2.24
N TYR A 181 -5.40 -7.23 -2.43
CA TYR A 181 -4.39 -6.46 -1.69
C TYR A 181 -4.62 -6.39 -0.18
N ARG A 182 -5.85 -6.52 0.29
CA ARG A 182 -6.16 -6.54 1.73
C ARG A 182 -5.89 -7.92 2.32
N SER A 183 -6.33 -8.98 1.65
CA SER A 183 -6.03 -10.37 2.02
C SER A 183 -4.53 -10.65 2.08
N SER A 184 -3.78 -10.27 1.03
CA SER A 184 -2.33 -10.50 1.00
C SER A 184 -1.59 -9.81 2.17
N LEU A 185 -2.03 -8.60 2.54
CA LEU A 185 -1.51 -7.89 3.71
C LEU A 185 -1.93 -8.54 5.04
N LEU A 186 -3.17 -9.02 5.17
CA LEU A 186 -3.59 -9.74 6.37
C LEU A 186 -2.85 -11.08 6.55
N ALA A 187 -2.58 -11.79 5.45
CA ALA A 187 -1.76 -12.99 5.49
C ALA A 187 -0.30 -12.70 5.87
N SER A 188 0.20 -11.54 5.47
CA SER A 188 1.50 -11.03 5.94
C SER A 188 1.51 -10.75 7.45
N CYS A 189 0.34 -10.60 8.08
CA CYS A 189 0.16 -10.44 9.53
C CYS A 189 -0.18 -11.75 10.27
N GLY A 190 -0.19 -12.91 9.58
CA GLY A 190 -0.37 -14.21 10.21
C GLY A 190 -1.78 -14.83 10.16
N PHE A 191 -2.68 -14.32 9.31
CA PHE A 191 -4.01 -14.89 9.08
C PHE A 191 -4.08 -15.70 7.78
N ALA A 192 -4.75 -16.84 7.76
CA ALA A 192 -5.13 -17.46 6.48
C ALA A 192 -6.31 -16.68 5.91
N THR A 193 -6.16 -16.02 4.77
CA THR A 193 -7.17 -15.09 4.27
C THR A 193 -7.67 -15.49 2.89
N LEU A 194 -8.99 -15.64 2.76
CA LEU A 194 -9.67 -15.92 1.50
C LEU A 194 -10.24 -14.62 0.92
N ALA A 195 -9.57 -14.06 -0.10
CA ALA A 195 -10.17 -13.05 -0.95
C ALA A 195 -11.27 -13.74 -1.78
N LEU A 196 -12.53 -13.42 -1.53
CA LEU A 196 -13.66 -14.09 -2.18
C LEU A 196 -14.33 -13.16 -3.19
N ALA A 197 -14.37 -13.57 -4.45
CA ALA A 197 -15.20 -12.95 -5.46
C ALA A 197 -16.62 -13.55 -5.40
N TYR A 198 -17.64 -12.76 -5.73
CA TYR A 198 -19.03 -13.24 -5.71
C TYR A 198 -19.86 -12.76 -6.91
N PHE A 199 -19.30 -11.89 -7.77
CA PHE A 199 -19.84 -11.54 -9.09
C PHE A 199 -18.76 -10.87 -9.96
N ALA A 200 -19.02 -10.79 -11.27
CA ALA A 200 -18.17 -10.17 -12.28
C ALA A 200 -16.71 -10.68 -12.28
N TYR A 201 -16.53 -11.98 -12.01
CA TYR A 201 -15.22 -12.62 -11.97
C TYR A 201 -15.31 -14.05 -12.50
N GLU A 202 -14.47 -14.40 -13.46
CA GLU A 202 -14.47 -15.71 -14.14
C GLU A 202 -15.88 -16.13 -14.62
N ASP A 203 -16.36 -17.27 -14.15
CA ASP A 203 -17.66 -17.88 -14.48
C ASP A 203 -18.79 -17.51 -13.49
N LEU A 204 -18.54 -16.58 -12.56
CA LEU A 204 -19.58 -16.03 -11.69
C LEU A 204 -20.57 -15.14 -12.46
N PRO A 205 -21.77 -14.88 -11.89
CA PRO A 205 -22.74 -13.95 -12.48
C PRO A 205 -22.09 -12.62 -12.87
N LYS A 206 -22.42 -12.10 -14.05
CA LYS A 206 -21.83 -10.85 -14.56
C LYS A 206 -22.31 -9.62 -13.79
N THR A 207 -23.50 -9.70 -13.22
CA THR A 207 -24.19 -8.63 -12.50
C THR A 207 -24.57 -9.10 -11.09
N PHE A 208 -24.77 -8.14 -10.19
CA PHE A 208 -25.14 -8.41 -8.80
C PHE A 208 -26.65 -8.26 -8.60
N ASP A 209 -27.43 -9.11 -9.26
CA ASP A 209 -28.90 -9.04 -9.23
C ASP A 209 -29.51 -9.91 -8.12
N TYR A 210 -28.84 -11.01 -7.78
CA TYR A 210 -29.30 -11.97 -6.79
C TYR A 210 -28.14 -12.47 -5.93
N LEU A 211 -28.34 -12.48 -4.61
CA LEU A 211 -27.35 -12.91 -3.62
C LEU A 211 -27.78 -14.25 -3.01
N ASP A 212 -27.13 -15.34 -3.42
CA ASP A 212 -27.31 -16.64 -2.80
C ASP A 212 -26.41 -16.79 -1.57
N LEU A 213 -26.98 -16.71 -0.36
CA LEU A 213 -26.20 -16.84 0.88
C LEU A 213 -25.51 -18.21 1.03
N LYS A 214 -26.02 -19.26 0.38
CA LYS A 214 -25.36 -20.58 0.39
C LYS A 214 -23.96 -20.54 -0.22
N TYR A 215 -23.71 -19.60 -1.14
CA TYR A 215 -22.39 -19.40 -1.73
C TYR A 215 -21.34 -19.04 -0.65
N PHE A 216 -21.75 -18.20 0.30
CA PHE A 216 -20.87 -17.73 1.37
C PHE A 216 -20.75 -18.75 2.50
N GLU A 217 -21.80 -19.54 2.72
CA GLU A 217 -21.74 -20.72 3.60
C GLU A 217 -20.73 -21.75 3.08
N GLU A 218 -20.75 -22.06 1.78
CA GLU A 218 -19.76 -22.93 1.12
C GLU A 218 -18.34 -22.39 1.30
N ALA A 219 -18.14 -21.07 1.16
CA ALA A 219 -16.83 -20.44 1.38
C ALA A 219 -16.35 -20.56 2.84
N ALA A 220 -17.26 -20.40 3.80
CA ALA A 220 -16.96 -20.58 5.23
C ALA A 220 -16.60 -22.02 5.56
N GLN A 221 -17.34 -22.99 5.01
CA GLN A 221 -17.05 -24.41 5.16
C GLN A 221 -15.71 -24.77 4.52
N PHE A 222 -15.45 -24.29 3.29
CA PHE A 222 -14.17 -24.46 2.60
C PHE A 222 -13.01 -23.99 3.46
N LEU A 223 -13.05 -22.74 3.93
CA LEU A 223 -11.97 -22.16 4.74
C LEU A 223 -11.83 -22.87 6.09
N SER A 224 -12.93 -23.23 6.74
CA SER A 224 -12.90 -23.93 8.03
C SER A 224 -12.41 -25.38 7.93
N SER A 225 -12.56 -26.02 6.77
CA SER A 225 -12.09 -27.38 6.51
C SER A 225 -10.63 -27.43 6.03
N HIS A 226 -10.03 -26.28 5.76
CA HIS A 226 -8.67 -26.19 5.28
C HIS A 226 -7.68 -26.64 6.38
N PRO A 227 -6.66 -27.47 6.06
CA PRO A 227 -5.78 -28.08 7.07
C PRO A 227 -4.77 -27.11 7.71
N LYS A 228 -4.56 -25.95 7.08
CA LYS A 228 -3.72 -24.85 7.56
C LYS A 228 -4.60 -23.65 7.85
#